data_AF-A0A4R9AQY9-F1
#
_entry.id   AF-A0A4R9AQY9-F1
#
_cell.length_a   1.000
_cell.length_b   1.000
_cell.length_c   1.000
_cell.angle_alpha   90.00
_cell.angle_beta   90.00
_cell.angle_gamma   90.00
#
_symmetry.space_group_name_H-M   'P 1'
#
loop_
_entity.id
_entity.type
_entity.pdbx_description
1 polymer ?
#
loop_
_entity_poly.entity_id
_entity_poly.type
_entity_poly.pdbx_seq_one_letter_code
_entity_poly.pdbx_strand_id
1 'polypeptide(L)'
;MTILRSAEFRVKREYLKLSLITLAEVLNVELTDVQKWESGQVEVPNAVALKIRDIEELTQYNLEMNVKRLNDMADVGILTYRNDADFWKDAPDMRPFSASWNRGLMARIAAEVPGLSIVYSTQDLVPFDEDLMTSAELRVVREMLGHSVGSLAEVLSVEEESVKKWEAGTEAIPLDILWAMERLVAHAADDVTEVIDHLNDARDVGILTFKSDEDYWRFSPEMVGFPASSQRMVVARARQEIPGLQIEYWDDTRGGAF
;
A
#
# COMPACT_ATOMS: atom_id res chain seq x y z
N MET A 1 0.59 5.06 26.99
CA MET A 1 1.38 4.30 26.00
C MET A 1 0.37 3.43 25.25
N THR A 2 0.18 3.66 23.96
CA THR A 2 -0.87 2.99 23.18
C THR A 2 -0.40 1.60 22.76
N ILE A 3 -1.19 0.58 23.06
CA ILE A 3 -0.93 -0.81 22.65
C ILE A 3 -1.17 -0.93 21.15
N LEU A 4 -0.20 -1.47 20.41
CA LEU A 4 -0.36 -1.75 18.98
C LEU A 4 -1.19 -3.04 18.82
N ARG A 5 -2.45 -2.90 18.39
CA ARG A 5 -3.36 -4.05 18.22
C ARG A 5 -3.00 -4.88 16.99
N SER A 6 -3.45 -6.13 16.94
CA SER A 6 -3.14 -7.06 15.84
C SER A 6 -3.61 -6.58 14.47
N ALA A 7 -4.82 -6.01 14.39
CA ALA A 7 -5.36 -5.44 13.16
C ALA A 7 -4.59 -4.19 12.72
N GLU A 8 -4.29 -3.30 13.67
CA GLU A 8 -3.45 -2.12 13.41
C GLU A 8 -2.04 -2.51 12.95
N PHE A 9 -1.43 -3.54 13.56
CA PHE A 9 -0.15 -4.09 13.15
C PHE A 9 -0.16 -4.57 11.70
N ARG A 10 -1.21 -5.31 11.31
CA ARG A 10 -1.39 -5.75 9.91
C ARG A 10 -1.52 -4.59 8.95
N VAL A 11 -2.40 -3.64 9.28
CA VAL A 11 -2.65 -2.46 8.44
C VAL A 11 -1.36 -1.66 8.24
N LYS A 12 -0.61 -1.38 9.30
CA LYS A 12 0.70 -0.70 9.21
C LYS A 12 1.69 -1.48 8.36
N ARG A 13 1.84 -2.79 8.58
CA ARG A 13 2.76 -3.65 7.81
C ARG A 13 2.44 -3.62 6.31
N GLU A 14 1.17 -3.82 5.96
CA GLU A 14 0.74 -3.83 4.55
C GLU A 14 0.86 -2.46 3.91
N TYR A 15 0.59 -1.39 4.65
CA TYR A 15 0.72 -0.01 4.16
C TYR A 15 2.18 0.37 3.88
N LEU A 16 3.11 -0.13 4.70
CA LEU A 16 4.56 -0.03 4.50
C LEU A 16 5.07 -1.01 3.42
N LYS A 17 4.20 -1.83 2.83
CA LYS A 17 4.55 -2.86 1.82
C LYS A 17 5.62 -3.84 2.29
N LEU A 18 5.59 -4.18 3.58
CA LEU A 18 6.47 -5.18 4.16
C LEU A 18 5.80 -6.55 4.10
N SER A 19 6.48 -7.52 3.50
CA SER A 19 6.07 -8.93 3.64
C SER A 19 6.26 -9.39 5.08
N LEU A 20 5.60 -10.47 5.50
CA LEU A 20 5.83 -11.05 6.82
C LEU A 20 7.30 -11.45 7.04
N ILE A 21 7.96 -11.97 6.00
CA ILE A 21 9.36 -12.37 6.02
C ILE A 21 10.26 -11.14 6.17
N THR A 22 10.05 -10.14 5.32
CA THR A 22 10.79 -8.88 5.38
C THR A 22 10.64 -8.21 6.75
N LEU A 23 9.43 -8.18 7.30
CA LEU A 23 9.21 -7.59 8.61
C LEU A 23 9.91 -8.38 9.72
N ALA A 24 9.88 -9.72 9.66
CA ALA A 24 10.62 -10.56 10.61
C ALA A 24 12.13 -10.27 10.58
N GLU A 25 12.71 -10.10 9.39
CA GLU A 25 14.11 -9.73 9.20
C GLU A 25 14.41 -8.32 9.74
N VAL A 26 13.60 -7.30 9.40
CA VAL A 26 13.76 -5.93 9.92
C VAL A 26 13.68 -5.90 11.45
N LEU A 27 12.75 -6.66 12.03
CA LEU A 27 12.56 -6.71 13.47
C LEU A 27 13.59 -7.60 14.19
N ASN A 28 14.32 -8.45 13.45
CA ASN A 28 15.20 -9.51 13.95
C ASN A 28 14.46 -10.47 14.90
N VAL A 29 13.37 -11.04 14.41
CA VAL A 29 12.50 -12.00 15.12
C VAL A 29 12.09 -13.14 14.20
N GLU A 30 11.50 -14.20 14.75
CA GLU A 30 11.01 -15.32 13.95
C GLU A 30 9.74 -14.94 13.17
N LEU A 31 9.63 -15.43 11.93
CA LEU A 31 8.42 -15.26 11.10
C LEU A 31 7.14 -15.70 11.84
N THR A 32 7.24 -16.77 12.62
CA THR A 32 6.12 -17.32 13.37
C THR A 32 5.61 -16.37 14.47
N ASP A 33 6.48 -15.52 15.03
CA ASP A 33 6.05 -14.52 16.01
C ASP A 33 5.25 -13.40 15.34
N VAL A 34 5.72 -12.94 14.17
CA VAL A 34 4.99 -11.95 13.35
C VAL A 34 3.59 -12.47 12.99
N GLN A 35 3.47 -13.74 12.59
CA GLN A 35 2.19 -14.38 12.28
C GLN A 35 1.24 -14.45 13.49
N LYS A 36 1.77 -14.75 14.68
CA LYS A 36 0.98 -14.79 15.92
C LYS A 36 0.47 -13.41 16.32
N TRP A 37 1.30 -12.38 16.17
CA TRP A 37 0.89 -11.00 16.44
C TRP A 37 -0.20 -10.54 15.46
N GLU A 38 -0.01 -10.81 14.17
CA GLU A 38 -0.94 -10.39 13.13
C GLU A 38 -2.31 -11.07 13.24
N SER A 39 -2.34 -12.34 13.63
CA SER A 39 -3.58 -13.10 13.85
C SER A 39 -4.29 -12.72 15.15
N GLY A 40 -3.59 -12.06 16.08
CA GLY A 40 -4.06 -11.76 17.44
C GLY A 40 -3.96 -12.92 18.42
N GLN A 41 -3.18 -13.96 18.10
CA GLN A 41 -2.90 -15.07 19.03
C GLN A 41 -2.06 -14.63 20.23
N VAL A 42 -1.17 -13.66 20.01
CA VAL A 42 -0.30 -13.06 21.04
C VAL A 42 -0.28 -11.55 20.85
N GLU A 43 -0.18 -10.80 21.95
CA GLU A 43 -0.04 -9.35 21.92
C GLU A 43 1.27 -8.92 21.24
N VAL A 44 1.23 -7.82 20.49
CA VAL A 44 2.41 -7.21 19.88
C VAL A 44 3.28 -6.63 21.00
N PRO A 45 4.56 -7.04 21.14
CA PRO A 45 5.43 -6.47 22.16
C PRO A 45 5.63 -4.96 21.97
N ASN A 46 5.67 -4.20 23.06
CA ASN A 46 5.90 -2.74 23.00
C ASN A 46 7.18 -2.36 22.24
N ALA A 47 8.25 -3.14 22.39
CA ALA A 47 9.50 -2.91 21.64
C ALA A 47 9.31 -3.07 20.13
N VAL A 48 8.42 -3.97 19.69
CA VAL A 48 8.06 -4.14 18.28
C VAL A 48 7.23 -2.95 17.81
N ALA A 49 6.26 -2.49 18.61
CA ALA A 49 5.47 -1.30 18.27
C ALA A 49 6.34 -0.05 18.06
N LEU A 50 7.38 0.14 18.89
CA LEU A 50 8.36 1.22 18.72
C LEU A 50 9.16 1.06 17.42
N LYS A 51 9.65 -0.14 17.10
CA LYS A 51 10.35 -0.39 15.84
C LYS A 51 9.47 -0.14 14.60
N ILE A 52 8.19 -0.49 14.64
CA ILE A 52 7.25 -0.17 13.56
C ILE A 52 7.16 1.34 13.36
N ARG A 53 7.05 2.11 14.45
CA ARG A 53 7.05 3.57 14.38
C ARG A 53 8.35 4.10 13.79
N ASP A 54 9.51 3.56 14.18
CA ASP A 54 10.79 3.98 13.61
C ASP A 54 10.85 3.73 12.08
N ILE A 55 10.22 2.65 11.59
CA ILE A 55 10.10 2.38 10.14
C ILE A 55 9.15 3.38 9.46
N GLU A 56 8.04 3.73 10.12
CA GLU A 56 7.12 4.77 9.62
C GLU A 56 7.83 6.11 9.52
N GLU A 57 8.59 6.51 10.54
CA GLU A 57 9.39 7.74 10.57
C GLU A 57 10.47 7.74 9.48
N LEU A 58 11.17 6.62 9.28
CA LEU A 58 12.13 6.47 8.18
C LEU A 58 11.45 6.62 6.81
N THR A 59 10.28 6.01 6.64
CA THR A 59 9.51 6.08 5.39
C THR A 59 9.05 7.51 5.12
N GLN A 60 8.54 8.20 6.14
CA GLN A 60 8.12 9.59 6.07
C GLN A 60 9.29 10.53 5.75
N TYR A 61 10.44 10.34 6.39
CA TYR A 61 11.64 11.10 6.08
C TYR A 61 12.07 10.95 4.62
N ASN A 62 12.04 9.73 4.08
CA ASN A 62 12.37 9.48 2.67
C ASN A 62 11.35 10.10 1.72
N LEU A 63 10.06 10.10 2.08
CA LEU A 63 9.00 10.75 1.32
C LEU A 63 9.25 12.25 1.22
N GLU A 64 9.37 12.94 2.35
CA GLU A 64 9.58 14.39 2.43
C GLU A 64 10.83 14.84 1.67
N MET A 65 11.93 14.09 1.81
CA MET A 65 13.18 14.39 1.11
C MET A 65 13.04 14.25 -0.41
N ASN A 66 12.32 13.23 -0.90
CA ASN A 66 12.10 13.05 -2.33
C ASN A 66 11.11 14.06 -2.90
N VAL A 67 10.00 14.33 -2.21
CA VAL A 67 9.00 15.33 -2.63
C VAL A 67 9.65 16.70 -2.75
N LYS A 68 10.43 17.11 -1.74
CA LYS A 68 11.20 18.35 -1.77
C LYS A 68 12.15 18.41 -2.98
N ARG A 69 12.92 17.33 -3.20
CA ARG A 69 13.88 17.25 -4.32
C ARG A 69 13.18 17.37 -5.68
N LEU A 70 12.03 16.71 -5.85
CA LEU A 70 11.31 16.60 -7.12
C LEU A 70 10.53 17.88 -7.45
N ASN A 71 9.97 18.57 -6.46
CA ASN A 71 9.27 19.85 -6.66
C ASN A 71 10.19 20.97 -7.19
N ASP A 72 11.51 20.83 -7.04
CA ASP A 72 12.51 21.77 -7.56
C ASP A 72 12.98 21.42 -9.00
N MET A 73 12.45 20.36 -9.62
CA MET A 73 12.86 19.88 -10.95
C MET A 73 11.87 20.27 -12.05
N ALA A 74 12.37 20.55 -13.27
CA ALA A 74 11.55 20.88 -14.43
C ALA A 74 10.89 19.64 -15.07
N ASP A 75 11.64 18.52 -15.13
CA ASP A 75 11.14 17.22 -15.58
C ASP A 75 11.11 16.26 -14.38
N VAL A 76 9.92 15.80 -14.00
CA VAL A 76 9.71 15.10 -12.74
C VAL A 76 9.64 13.60 -12.98
N GLY A 77 10.80 12.93 -12.97
CA GLY A 77 10.92 11.48 -13.09
C GLY A 77 11.61 10.85 -11.86
N ILE A 78 11.16 9.66 -11.46
CA ILE A 78 11.82 8.86 -10.41
C ILE A 78 11.93 7.38 -10.80
N LEU A 79 13.02 6.75 -10.38
CA LEU A 79 13.26 5.33 -10.60
C LEU A 79 12.65 4.49 -9.48
N THR A 80 12.14 3.31 -9.85
CA THR A 80 11.80 2.23 -8.94
C THR A 80 12.36 0.89 -9.41
N TYR A 81 12.13 -0.17 -8.65
CA TYR A 81 12.80 -1.46 -8.80
C TYR A 81 11.79 -2.60 -8.99
N ARG A 82 12.11 -3.52 -9.91
CA ARG A 82 11.27 -4.70 -10.19
C ARG A 82 11.36 -5.74 -9.08
N ASN A 83 12.55 -5.92 -8.52
CA ASN A 83 12.89 -6.97 -7.56
C ASN A 83 13.94 -6.46 -6.57
N ASP A 84 14.11 -7.21 -5.48
CA ASP A 84 14.99 -6.85 -4.37
C ASP A 84 16.47 -6.86 -4.77
N ALA A 85 16.87 -7.70 -5.72
CA ALA A 85 18.25 -7.75 -6.19
C ALA A 85 18.65 -6.45 -6.90
N ASP A 86 17.78 -5.92 -7.77
CA ASP A 86 18.00 -4.63 -8.43
C ASP A 86 17.98 -3.49 -7.41
N PHE A 87 17.06 -3.51 -6.44
CA PHE A 87 17.00 -2.50 -5.39
C PHE A 87 18.26 -2.49 -4.52
N TRP A 88 18.71 -3.66 -4.05
CA TRP A 88 19.89 -3.76 -3.19
C TRP A 88 21.22 -3.58 -3.92
N LYS A 89 21.23 -3.70 -5.25
CA LYS A 89 22.40 -3.34 -6.05
C LYS A 89 22.67 -1.83 -5.96
N ASP A 90 21.62 -1.02 -6.02
CA ASP A 90 21.73 0.44 -6.01
C ASP A 90 21.66 1.03 -4.59
N ALA A 91 20.98 0.34 -3.67
CA ALA A 91 20.81 0.74 -2.27
C ALA A 91 21.15 -0.42 -1.29
N PRO A 92 22.42 -0.87 -1.22
CA PRO A 92 22.82 -2.01 -0.38
C PRO A 92 22.56 -1.78 1.11
N ASP A 93 22.70 -0.54 1.58
CA ASP A 93 22.50 -0.14 2.98
C ASP A 93 21.02 -0.15 3.41
N MET A 94 20.09 -0.26 2.44
CA MET A 94 18.66 -0.36 2.73
C MET A 94 18.22 -1.79 3.06
N ARG A 95 19.13 -2.77 3.10
CA ARG A 95 18.76 -4.12 3.56
C ARG A 95 18.29 -4.07 5.03
N PRO A 96 17.22 -4.80 5.39
CA PRO A 96 16.49 -5.78 4.58
C PRO A 96 15.22 -5.24 3.89
N PHE A 97 15.02 -3.92 3.77
CA PHE A 97 13.85 -3.36 3.05
C PHE A 97 13.84 -3.83 1.60
N SER A 98 12.65 -4.16 1.09
CA SER A 98 12.47 -4.76 -0.24
C SER A 98 12.15 -3.71 -1.31
N ALA A 99 12.20 -4.12 -2.58
CA ALA A 99 11.70 -3.30 -3.69
C ALA A 99 10.19 -2.97 -3.55
N SER A 100 9.42 -3.79 -2.82
CA SER A 100 8.01 -3.48 -2.55
C SER A 100 7.85 -2.32 -1.58
N TRP A 101 8.70 -2.22 -0.55
CA TRP A 101 8.77 -1.03 0.31
C TRP A 101 9.10 0.22 -0.53
N ASN A 102 10.11 0.14 -1.41
CA ASN A 102 10.46 1.25 -2.31
C ASN A 102 9.28 1.66 -3.20
N ARG A 103 8.58 0.71 -3.84
CA ARG A 103 7.39 1.02 -4.64
C ARG A 103 6.26 1.64 -3.82
N GLY A 104 6.06 1.18 -2.59
CA GLY A 104 5.13 1.80 -1.64
C GLY A 104 5.47 3.25 -1.33
N LEU A 105 6.76 3.56 -1.18
CA LEU A 105 7.26 4.92 -1.04
C LEU A 105 7.02 5.74 -2.34
N MET A 106 7.31 5.17 -3.53
CA MET A 106 7.10 5.87 -4.81
C MET A 106 5.63 6.23 -5.04
N ALA A 107 4.70 5.34 -4.66
CA ALA A 107 3.26 5.62 -4.73
C ALA A 107 2.87 6.84 -3.89
N ARG A 108 3.47 7.02 -2.70
CA ARG A 108 3.20 8.18 -1.84
C ARG A 108 3.80 9.46 -2.43
N ILE A 109 5.02 9.38 -2.96
CA ILE A 109 5.65 10.51 -3.64
C ILE A 109 4.80 10.94 -4.85
N ALA A 110 4.29 10.00 -5.65
CA ALA A 110 3.42 10.31 -6.79
C ALA A 110 2.10 10.97 -6.39
N ALA A 111 1.58 10.67 -5.19
CA ALA A 111 0.40 11.34 -4.67
C ALA A 111 0.68 12.81 -4.26
N GLU A 112 1.93 13.16 -3.95
CA GLU A 112 2.33 14.52 -3.52
C GLU A 112 2.96 15.35 -4.65
N VAL A 113 3.40 14.72 -5.73
CA VAL A 113 4.12 15.38 -6.84
C VAL A 113 3.33 15.20 -8.14
N PRO A 114 2.52 16.20 -8.55
CA PRO A 114 1.74 16.14 -9.78
C PRO A 114 2.61 15.92 -11.02
N GLY A 115 2.18 15.04 -11.92
CA GLY A 115 2.90 14.73 -13.15
C GLY A 115 4.19 13.91 -12.95
N LEU A 116 4.43 13.35 -11.75
CA LEU A 116 5.58 12.49 -11.51
C LEU A 116 5.49 11.23 -12.37
N SER A 117 6.50 11.03 -13.21
CA SER A 117 6.69 9.76 -13.90
C SER A 117 7.51 8.78 -13.07
N ILE A 118 7.06 7.53 -12.96
CA ILE A 118 7.81 6.44 -12.34
C ILE A 118 8.24 5.45 -13.42
N VAL A 119 9.52 5.08 -13.46
CA VAL A 119 10.03 4.05 -14.38
C VAL A 119 10.90 3.02 -13.65
N TYR A 120 11.08 1.84 -14.23
CA TYR A 120 12.01 0.87 -13.66
C TYR A 120 13.46 1.28 -13.91
N SER A 121 14.36 1.04 -12.95
CA SER A 121 15.79 1.33 -13.06
C SER A 121 16.50 0.64 -14.22
N THR A 122 15.91 -0.43 -14.77
CA THR A 122 16.41 -1.15 -15.94
C THR A 122 15.94 -0.56 -17.27
N GLN A 123 15.16 0.52 -17.25
CA GLN A 123 14.66 1.21 -18.43
C GLN A 123 15.26 2.62 -18.46
N ASP A 124 15.58 3.11 -19.67
CA ASP A 124 16.03 4.49 -19.83
C ASP A 124 14.88 5.45 -19.51
N LEU A 125 15.20 6.56 -18.84
CA LEU A 125 14.31 7.73 -18.74
C LEU A 125 14.26 8.39 -20.14
N VAL A 126 13.38 7.89 -21.01
CA VAL A 126 13.08 8.50 -22.31
C VAL A 126 12.02 9.60 -22.10
N PRO A 127 11.97 10.67 -22.94
CA PRO A 127 10.92 11.67 -22.86
C PRO A 127 9.56 10.99 -22.94
N PHE A 128 8.81 11.08 -21.85
CA PHE A 128 7.54 10.38 -21.70
C PHE A 128 6.44 11.12 -22.44
N ASP A 129 5.48 10.35 -22.94
CA ASP A 129 4.17 10.90 -23.24
C ASP A 129 3.49 11.10 -21.88
N GLU A 130 3.36 12.35 -21.44
CA GLU A 130 2.81 12.74 -20.13
C GLU A 130 1.40 12.18 -19.89
N ASP A 131 0.71 11.77 -20.97
CA ASP A 131 -0.66 11.27 -20.95
C ASP A 131 -0.76 9.74 -20.77
N LEU A 132 0.35 8.99 -20.65
CA LEU A 132 0.32 7.52 -20.59
C LEU A 132 1.05 6.93 -19.37
N MET A 133 0.30 6.14 -18.58
CA MET A 133 0.84 5.40 -17.44
C MET A 133 1.95 4.43 -17.88
N THR A 134 3.05 4.39 -17.13
CA THR A 134 4.15 3.46 -17.38
C THR A 134 3.87 2.06 -16.79
N SER A 135 4.65 1.06 -17.21
CA SER A 135 4.66 -0.27 -16.60
C SER A 135 5.00 -0.27 -15.10
N ALA A 136 5.86 0.67 -14.67
CA ALA A 136 6.25 0.80 -13.28
C ALA A 136 5.15 1.49 -12.47
N GLU A 137 4.54 2.53 -13.03
CA GLU A 137 3.39 3.21 -12.42
C GLU A 137 2.22 2.27 -12.24
N LEU A 138 1.88 1.47 -13.26
CA LEU A 138 0.80 0.47 -13.14
C LEU A 138 1.05 -0.45 -11.93
N ARG A 139 2.27 -0.95 -11.79
CA ARG A 139 2.63 -1.82 -10.65
C ARG A 139 2.58 -1.07 -9.32
N VAL A 140 3.13 0.14 -9.28
CA VAL A 140 3.14 0.98 -8.07
C VAL A 140 1.71 1.30 -7.63
N VAL A 141 0.84 1.73 -8.55
CA VAL A 141 -0.56 2.05 -8.32
C VAL A 141 -1.33 0.79 -7.90
N ARG A 142 -1.19 -0.34 -8.60
CA ARG A 142 -1.85 -1.60 -8.22
C ARG A 142 -1.46 -2.01 -6.79
N GLU A 143 -0.16 -1.99 -6.48
CA GLU A 143 0.33 -2.35 -5.15
C GLU A 143 -0.18 -1.35 -4.11
N MET A 144 -0.20 -0.04 -4.40
CA MET A 144 -0.74 1.01 -3.52
C MET A 144 -2.19 0.76 -3.15
N LEU A 145 -3.03 0.42 -4.15
CA LEU A 145 -4.45 0.12 -3.98
C LEU A 145 -4.70 -1.23 -3.29
N GLY A 146 -3.66 -1.99 -2.97
CA GLY A 146 -3.78 -3.26 -2.24
C GLY A 146 -4.23 -4.43 -3.11
N HIS A 147 -4.15 -4.32 -4.44
CA HIS A 147 -4.50 -5.40 -5.35
C HIS A 147 -3.31 -6.33 -5.65
N SER A 148 -3.56 -7.63 -5.61
CA SER A 148 -2.72 -8.60 -6.31
C SER A 148 -2.94 -8.51 -7.82
N VAL A 149 -2.04 -9.09 -8.62
CA VAL A 149 -2.21 -9.16 -10.09
C VAL A 149 -3.55 -9.83 -10.44
N GLY A 150 -3.87 -10.97 -9.82
CA GLY A 150 -5.13 -11.68 -10.05
C GLY A 150 -6.36 -10.86 -9.66
N SER A 151 -6.36 -10.21 -8.50
CA SER A 151 -7.50 -9.38 -8.08
C SER A 151 -7.68 -8.15 -8.96
N LEU A 152 -6.59 -7.54 -9.48
CA LEU A 152 -6.73 -6.44 -10.42
C LEU A 152 -7.29 -6.94 -11.75
N ALA A 153 -6.82 -8.09 -12.22
CA ALA A 153 -7.31 -8.71 -13.45
C ALA A 153 -8.82 -8.99 -13.38
N GLU A 154 -9.30 -9.48 -12.23
CA GLU A 154 -10.73 -9.67 -11.96
C GLU A 154 -11.51 -8.35 -12.00
N VAL A 155 -11.06 -7.33 -11.27
CA VAL A 155 -11.68 -5.98 -11.27
C VAL A 155 -11.73 -5.36 -12.66
N LEU A 156 -10.68 -5.53 -13.45
CA LEU A 156 -10.60 -5.00 -14.82
C LEU A 156 -11.26 -5.92 -15.86
N SER A 157 -11.73 -7.12 -15.47
CA SER A 157 -12.27 -8.14 -16.37
C SER A 157 -11.31 -8.51 -17.51
N VAL A 158 -10.04 -8.71 -17.18
CA VAL A 158 -8.98 -9.14 -18.11
C VAL A 158 -8.25 -10.37 -17.58
N GLU A 159 -7.43 -10.98 -18.44
CA GLU A 159 -6.58 -12.10 -18.02
C GLU A 159 -5.42 -11.62 -17.13
N GLU A 160 -5.07 -12.40 -16.10
CA GLU A 160 -3.93 -12.12 -15.20
C GLU A 160 -2.61 -11.96 -15.98
N GLU A 161 -2.47 -12.73 -17.06
CA GLU A 161 -1.29 -12.67 -17.93
C GLU A 161 -1.15 -11.32 -18.64
N SER A 162 -2.26 -10.67 -19.01
CA SER A 162 -2.22 -9.34 -19.61
C SER A 162 -1.62 -8.33 -18.64
N VAL A 163 -2.07 -8.34 -17.37
CA VAL A 163 -1.53 -7.47 -16.32
C VAL A 163 -0.04 -7.71 -16.11
N LYS A 164 0.41 -8.98 -16.09
CA LYS A 164 1.84 -9.31 -15.96
C LYS A 164 2.67 -8.72 -17.11
N LYS A 165 2.19 -8.83 -18.34
CA LYS A 165 2.89 -8.31 -19.52
C LYS A 165 2.96 -6.79 -19.54
N TRP A 166 1.88 -6.12 -19.11
CA TRP A 166 1.86 -4.66 -18.96
C TRP A 166 2.87 -4.19 -17.92
N GLU A 167 2.91 -4.81 -16.74
CA GLU A 167 3.89 -4.48 -15.69
C GLU A 167 5.32 -4.87 -16.06
N ALA A 168 5.49 -5.90 -16.88
CA ALA A 168 6.77 -6.25 -17.47
C ALA A 168 7.23 -5.21 -18.50
N GLY A 169 6.30 -4.45 -19.08
CA GLY A 169 6.56 -3.55 -20.22
C GLY A 169 6.80 -4.30 -21.53
N THR A 170 6.34 -5.55 -21.61
CA THR A 170 6.40 -6.36 -22.84
C THR A 170 5.20 -6.11 -23.76
N GLU A 171 4.11 -5.56 -23.21
CA GLU A 171 2.95 -5.09 -23.97
C GLU A 171 2.55 -3.70 -23.48
N ALA A 172 2.03 -2.86 -24.38
CA ALA A 172 1.50 -1.55 -24.04
C ALA A 172 0.19 -1.69 -23.25
N ILE A 173 -0.04 -0.78 -22.31
CA ILE A 173 -1.29 -0.72 -21.55
C ILE A 173 -2.38 -0.15 -22.46
N PRO A 174 -3.52 -0.85 -22.66
CA PRO A 174 -4.63 -0.32 -23.45
C PRO A 174 -5.23 0.95 -22.83
N LEU A 175 -5.70 1.89 -23.66
CA LEU A 175 -6.21 3.20 -23.21
C LEU A 175 -7.44 3.09 -22.29
N ASP A 176 -8.33 2.13 -22.56
CA ASP A 176 -9.49 1.85 -21.71
C ASP A 176 -9.09 1.33 -20.32
N ILE A 177 -7.97 0.60 -20.24
CA ILE A 177 -7.37 0.15 -18.98
C ILE A 177 -6.75 1.33 -18.22
N LEU A 178 -6.11 2.28 -18.91
CA LEU A 178 -5.60 3.51 -18.27
C LEU A 178 -6.73 4.27 -17.57
N TRP A 179 -7.83 4.52 -18.28
CA TRP A 179 -8.99 5.19 -17.70
C TRP A 179 -9.66 4.38 -16.57
N ALA A 180 -9.63 3.05 -16.65
CA ALA A 180 -10.13 2.20 -15.58
C ALA A 180 -9.26 2.31 -14.32
N MET A 181 -7.94 2.36 -14.48
CA MET A 181 -7.01 2.58 -13.37
C MET A 181 -7.18 3.97 -12.74
N GLU A 182 -7.34 5.01 -13.54
CA GLU A 182 -7.62 6.37 -13.03
C GLU A 182 -8.89 6.41 -12.19
N ARG A 183 -9.98 5.80 -12.68
CA ARG A 183 -11.24 5.69 -11.93
C ARG A 183 -11.07 4.92 -10.63
N LEU A 184 -10.28 3.84 -10.64
CA LEU A 184 -10.02 3.04 -9.45
C LEU A 184 -9.21 3.82 -8.40
N VAL A 185 -8.24 4.62 -8.83
CA VAL A 185 -7.47 5.51 -7.95
C VAL A 185 -8.37 6.60 -7.36
N ALA A 186 -9.22 7.23 -8.17
CA ALA A 186 -10.16 8.24 -7.72
C ALA A 186 -11.15 7.67 -6.69
N HIS A 187 -11.74 6.51 -6.98
CA HIS A 187 -12.66 5.84 -6.08
C HIS A 187 -12.01 5.51 -4.73
N ALA A 188 -10.79 4.97 -4.73
CA ALA A 188 -10.06 4.70 -3.48
C ALA A 188 -9.69 5.98 -2.70
N ALA A 189 -9.62 7.14 -3.35
CA ALA A 189 -9.43 8.43 -2.67
C ALA A 189 -10.75 8.95 -2.07
N ASP A 190 -11.86 8.76 -2.77
CA ASP A 190 -13.20 9.05 -2.27
C ASP A 190 -13.52 8.20 -1.03
N ASP A 191 -13.23 6.89 -1.06
CA ASP A 191 -13.42 5.98 0.08
C ASP A 191 -12.63 6.43 1.32
N VAL A 192 -11.39 6.90 1.14
CA VAL A 192 -10.57 7.44 2.24
C VAL A 192 -11.21 8.69 2.82
N THR A 193 -11.71 9.58 1.97
CA THR A 193 -12.38 10.81 2.38
C THR A 193 -13.64 10.51 3.17
N GLU A 194 -14.48 9.59 2.67
CA GLU A 194 -15.70 9.17 3.35
C GLU A 194 -15.42 8.55 4.72
N VAL A 195 -14.40 7.69 4.81
CA VAL A 195 -13.96 7.12 6.09
C VAL A 195 -13.50 8.21 7.06
N ILE A 196 -12.72 9.19 6.59
CA ILE A 196 -12.25 10.29 7.44
C ILE A 196 -13.40 11.16 7.93
N ASP A 197 -14.31 11.53 7.04
CA ASP A 197 -15.48 12.35 7.38
C ASP A 197 -16.37 11.63 8.40
N HIS A 198 -16.62 10.33 8.19
CA HIS A 198 -17.40 9.53 9.12
C HIS A 198 -16.78 9.47 10.53
N LEU A 199 -15.46 9.31 10.60
CA LEU A 199 -14.73 9.16 11.86
C LEU A 199 -14.52 10.49 12.60
N ASN A 200 -14.43 11.62 11.89
CA ASN A 200 -14.32 12.94 12.50
C ASN A 200 -15.59 13.34 13.29
N ASP A 201 -16.74 12.84 12.86
CA ASP A 201 -18.02 13.06 13.55
C ASP A 201 -18.28 12.05 14.69
N ALA A 202 -17.41 11.05 14.85
CA ALA A 202 -17.58 9.98 15.83
C ALA A 202 -17.09 10.37 17.23
N ARG A 203 -17.83 9.93 18.26
CA ARG A 203 -17.44 10.12 19.67
C ARG A 203 -16.25 9.25 20.08
N ASP A 204 -16.17 8.04 19.52
CA ASP A 204 -15.09 7.08 19.71
C ASP A 204 -14.50 6.76 18.33
N VAL A 205 -13.19 6.95 18.17
CA VAL A 205 -12.52 6.84 16.87
C VAL A 205 -11.97 5.42 16.66
N GLY A 206 -12.86 4.50 16.31
CA GLY A 206 -12.55 3.11 15.97
C GLY A 206 -13.00 2.76 14.55
N ILE A 207 -12.29 1.84 13.90
CA ILE A 207 -12.67 1.29 12.59
C ILE A 207 -12.36 -0.20 12.53
N LEU A 208 -13.21 -0.95 11.84
CA LEU A 208 -13.03 -2.37 11.57
C LEU A 208 -12.22 -2.61 10.29
N THR A 209 -11.51 -3.72 10.28
CA THR A 209 -10.88 -4.28 9.09
C THR A 209 -11.00 -5.79 9.06
N PHE A 210 -10.69 -6.41 7.92
CA PHE A 210 -11.01 -7.79 7.65
C PHE A 210 -9.75 -8.64 7.51
N LYS A 211 -9.80 -9.88 7.98
CA LYS A 211 -8.68 -10.83 7.87
C LYS A 211 -8.59 -11.47 6.50
N SER A 212 -9.74 -11.70 5.89
CA SER A 212 -9.93 -12.40 4.62
C SER A 212 -10.90 -11.63 3.72
N ASP A 213 -10.85 -11.92 2.44
CA ASP A 213 -11.80 -11.38 1.46
C ASP A 213 -13.21 -11.91 1.72
N GLU A 214 -13.34 -13.17 2.18
CA GLU A 214 -14.63 -13.76 2.57
C GLU A 214 -15.30 -12.98 3.72
N ASP A 215 -14.55 -12.62 4.76
CA ASP A 215 -15.06 -11.81 5.87
C ASP A 215 -15.49 -10.43 5.38
N TYR A 216 -14.68 -9.81 4.51
CA TYR A 216 -14.98 -8.50 3.94
C TYR A 216 -16.25 -8.53 3.09
N TRP A 217 -16.39 -9.51 2.20
CA TRP A 217 -17.56 -9.67 1.33
C TRP A 217 -18.80 -10.11 2.10
N ARG A 218 -18.64 -10.81 3.21
CA ARG A 218 -19.78 -11.14 4.08
C ARG A 218 -20.31 -9.90 4.79
N PHE A 219 -19.42 -9.00 5.21
CA PHE A 219 -19.80 -7.73 5.84
C PHE A 219 -20.35 -6.72 4.81
N SER A 220 -19.72 -6.64 3.65
CA SER A 220 -20.02 -5.75 2.54
C SER A 220 -20.22 -6.54 1.23
N PRO A 221 -21.38 -7.17 1.02
CA PRO A 221 -21.66 -7.96 -0.19
C PRO A 221 -21.56 -7.17 -1.51
N GLU A 222 -21.74 -5.85 -1.46
CA GLU A 222 -21.54 -4.93 -2.58
C GLU A 222 -20.08 -4.83 -3.03
N MET A 223 -19.13 -5.21 -2.16
CA MET A 223 -17.69 -5.16 -2.42
C MET A 223 -17.11 -6.48 -2.91
N VAL A 224 -17.96 -7.46 -3.26
CA VAL A 224 -17.50 -8.73 -3.87
C VAL A 224 -16.65 -8.43 -5.10
N GLY A 225 -15.44 -9.01 -5.14
CA GLY A 225 -14.41 -8.77 -6.16
C GLY A 225 -13.32 -7.79 -5.74
N PHE A 226 -13.54 -6.98 -4.69
CA PHE A 226 -12.49 -6.16 -4.07
C PHE A 226 -11.85 -6.89 -2.89
N PRO A 227 -10.52 -7.05 -2.86
CA PRO A 227 -9.88 -7.82 -1.79
C PRO A 227 -9.88 -7.04 -0.48
N ALA A 228 -9.90 -7.72 0.67
CA ALA A 228 -9.78 -7.10 1.99
C ALA A 228 -8.47 -6.29 2.14
N SER A 229 -7.44 -6.60 1.34
CA SER A 229 -6.22 -5.78 1.29
C SER A 229 -6.45 -4.38 0.73
N SER A 230 -7.40 -4.16 -0.19
CA SER A 230 -7.72 -2.81 -0.67
C SER A 230 -8.39 -1.98 0.43
N GLN A 231 -9.36 -2.57 1.16
CA GLN A 231 -9.96 -1.93 2.33
C GLN A 231 -8.91 -1.57 3.39
N ARG A 232 -7.94 -2.44 3.63
CA ARG A 232 -6.82 -2.13 4.55
C ARG A 232 -5.98 -0.95 4.09
N MET A 233 -5.85 -0.70 2.79
CA MET A 233 -5.14 0.48 2.28
C MET A 233 -5.93 1.77 2.52
N VAL A 234 -7.25 1.73 2.38
CA VAL A 234 -8.15 2.83 2.75
C VAL A 234 -8.02 3.14 4.24
N VAL A 235 -8.15 2.12 5.10
CA VAL A 235 -8.00 2.25 6.56
C VAL A 235 -6.61 2.79 6.95
N ALA A 236 -5.55 2.31 6.28
CA ALA A 236 -4.19 2.78 6.56
C ALA A 236 -3.98 4.26 6.23
N ARG A 237 -4.59 4.74 5.14
CA ARG A 237 -4.55 6.15 4.73
C ARG A 237 -5.35 7.02 5.69
N ALA A 238 -6.58 6.62 6.02
CA ALA A 238 -7.38 7.31 7.05
C ALA A 238 -6.63 7.38 8.39
N ARG A 239 -5.87 6.33 8.75
CA ARG A 239 -5.03 6.33 9.95
C ARG A 239 -3.93 7.40 9.94
N GLN A 240 -3.40 7.78 8.78
CA GLN A 240 -2.40 8.86 8.72
C GLN A 240 -3.02 10.22 9.10
N GLU A 241 -4.30 10.41 8.76
CA GLU A 241 -5.01 11.67 8.96
C GLU A 241 -5.70 11.78 10.33
N ILE A 242 -5.98 10.64 10.99
CA ILE A 242 -6.76 10.61 12.24
C ILE A 242 -5.90 10.11 13.42
N PRO A 243 -5.38 11.05 14.24
CA PRO A 243 -4.60 10.71 15.42
C PRO A 243 -5.37 9.81 16.39
N GLY A 244 -4.75 8.69 16.77
CA GLY A 244 -5.34 7.79 17.76
C GLY A 244 -6.42 6.85 17.22
N LEU A 245 -6.67 6.82 15.90
CA LEU A 245 -7.57 5.85 15.26
C LEU A 245 -7.21 4.43 15.72
N GLN A 246 -8.18 3.75 16.33
CA GLN A 246 -8.07 2.35 16.74
C GLN A 246 -8.58 1.46 15.63
N ILE A 247 -7.78 0.45 15.27
CA ILE A 247 -8.15 -0.52 14.24
C ILE A 247 -8.34 -1.88 14.89
N GLU A 248 -9.47 -2.51 14.63
CA GLU A 248 -9.78 -3.85 15.13
C GLU A 248 -10.22 -4.78 13.99
N TYR A 249 -10.04 -6.09 14.18
CA TYR A 249 -10.59 -7.03 13.23
C TYR A 249 -12.10 -7.14 13.42
N TRP A 250 -12.81 -7.19 12.32
CA TRP A 250 -14.18 -7.66 12.29
C TRP A 250 -14.24 -9.11 12.76
N ASP A 251 -15.29 -9.41 13.54
CA ASP A 251 -15.73 -10.76 13.80
C ASP A 251 -17.26 -10.79 13.79
N ASP A 252 -17.84 -11.93 13.44
CA ASP A 252 -19.30 -12.13 13.30
C ASP A 252 -20.08 -11.98 14.63
N THR A 253 -19.37 -11.79 15.75
CA THR A 253 -19.99 -11.57 17.07
C THR A 253 -20.08 -10.10 17.45
N ARG A 254 -19.34 -9.22 16.75
CA ARG A 254 -19.44 -7.77 16.89
C ARG A 254 -20.54 -7.25 15.96
N GLY A 255 -21.60 -6.70 16.56
CA GLY A 255 -22.64 -6.00 15.80
C GLY A 255 -22.02 -4.89 14.94
N GLY A 256 -22.60 -4.65 13.76
CA GLY A 256 -22.08 -3.74 12.75
C GLY A 256 -21.87 -2.32 13.29
N ALA A 257 -20.62 -2.00 13.61
CA ALA A 257 -20.11 -0.65 13.63
C ALA A 257 -18.92 -0.65 12.68
N PHE A 258 -18.89 0.33 11.77
CA PHE A 258 -17.84 0.54 10.79
C PHE A 258 -16.48 0.74 11.46
#